data_AF-A0A6N4X946-F1
#
_entry.id   AF-A0A6N4X946-F1
#
_cell.length_a   1.000
_cell.length_b   1.000
_cell.length_c   1.000
_cell.angle_alpha   90.00
_cell.angle_beta   90.00
_cell.angle_gamma   90.00
#
_symmetry.space_group_name_H-M   'P 1'
#
loop_
_entity.id
_entity.type
_entity.pdbx_description
1 polymer ?
#
loop_
_entity_poly.entity_id
_entity_poly.type
_entity_poly.pdbx_seq_one_letter_code
_entity_poly.pdbx_strand_id
1 'polypeptide(L)'
;MKKNFTSSLAFLLLFSCAKSEAVADDIVENAESKISSSRYSKGQNMIDAIYYELIKNDENLKNLDKKILLLQRESHEVEDIYEDIQKKSSEYYADAENVAKSVNDSVLKKELLKLLKNSSNNNFLKEKKYRELTKQINDNRQTIYCHYSAFKIKKTLPEIEKYQNGHPLKTDSLENFVNKQNKLLSKLKNLK
;
A
#
# COMPACT_ATOMS: atom_id res chain seq x y z
N MET A 1 -74.27 -46.23 14.62
CA MET A 1 -73.99 -45.68 15.97
C MET A 1 -74.01 -44.16 15.89
N LYS A 2 -74.86 -43.54 16.72
CA LYS A 2 -74.96 -42.08 16.92
C LYS A 2 -73.80 -41.62 17.81
N LYS A 3 -73.26 -40.43 17.56
CA LYS A 3 -73.32 -39.29 18.50
C LYS A 3 -72.62 -38.05 17.90
N ASN A 4 -73.42 -36.99 17.80
CA ASN A 4 -73.05 -35.60 17.57
C ASN A 4 -72.48 -34.97 18.87
N PHE A 5 -71.93 -33.75 18.76
CA PHE A 5 -72.10 -32.54 19.60
C PHE A 5 -70.88 -31.60 19.30
N THR A 6 -71.00 -30.53 18.48
CA THR A 6 -71.30 -29.10 18.83
C THR A 6 -70.32 -28.50 19.86
N SER A 7 -69.89 -27.24 19.88
CA SER A 7 -70.06 -26.01 19.09
C SER A 7 -69.20 -24.94 19.79
N SER A 8 -68.63 -24.01 19.00
CA SER A 8 -68.32 -22.60 19.29
C SER A 8 -67.62 -22.17 20.60
N LEU A 9 -66.51 -21.42 20.46
CA LEU A 9 -66.54 -19.99 20.77
C LEU A 9 -65.43 -19.22 20.04
N ALA A 10 -65.84 -18.18 19.33
CA ALA A 10 -64.98 -17.16 18.77
C ALA A 10 -64.46 -16.23 19.89
N PHE A 11 -63.19 -15.86 19.81
CA PHE A 11 -62.73 -14.58 20.34
C PHE A 11 -61.99 -13.84 19.22
N LEU A 12 -62.69 -12.84 18.67
CA LEU A 12 -62.11 -11.74 17.92
C LEU A 12 -61.16 -10.99 18.85
N LEU A 13 -59.85 -11.09 18.62
CA LEU A 13 -58.91 -10.08 19.06
C LEU A 13 -58.58 -9.19 17.86
N LEU A 14 -59.43 -8.19 17.67
CA LEU A 14 -59.10 -6.98 16.94
C LEU A 14 -58.12 -6.17 17.79
N PHE A 15 -56.82 -6.37 17.57
CA PHE A 15 -55.83 -5.34 17.86
C PHE A 15 -55.09 -5.02 16.56
N SER A 16 -55.63 -3.99 15.92
CA SER A 16 -54.97 -3.03 15.05
C SER A 16 -53.45 -3.19 15.00
N CYS A 17 -52.96 -3.84 13.94
CA CYS A 17 -51.59 -3.64 13.50
C CYS A 17 -51.53 -2.20 12.99
N ALA A 18 -51.25 -1.27 13.90
CA ALA A 18 -50.84 0.07 13.53
C ALA A 18 -49.64 -0.12 12.59
N LYS A 19 -49.86 0.24 11.32
CA LYS A 19 -48.83 0.41 10.31
C LYS A 19 -47.82 1.38 10.93
N SER A 20 -46.76 0.85 11.54
CA SER A 20 -45.57 1.64 11.75
C SER A 20 -45.13 1.98 10.35
N GLU A 21 -45.37 3.22 9.94
CA GLU A 21 -44.65 3.81 8.84
C GLU A 21 -43.18 3.53 9.15
N ALA A 22 -42.65 2.52 8.45
CA ALA A 22 -41.23 2.36 8.32
C ALA A 22 -40.80 3.65 7.64
N VAL A 23 -40.40 4.63 8.46
CA VAL A 23 -39.52 5.72 8.06
C VAL A 23 -38.15 5.08 7.81
N ALA A 24 -38.15 4.20 6.81
CA ALA A 24 -37.03 3.58 6.14
C ALA A 24 -37.05 4.00 4.67
N ASP A 25 -37.78 5.07 4.35
CA ASP A 25 -37.54 5.84 3.14
C ASP A 25 -36.38 6.80 3.43
N ASP A 26 -35.31 6.61 2.68
CA ASP A 26 -34.36 7.65 2.25
C ASP A 26 -33.19 8.02 3.18
N ILE A 27 -32.39 7.03 3.64
CA ILE A 27 -31.08 7.34 4.26
C ILE A 27 -29.87 6.67 3.57
N VAL A 28 -30.05 5.82 2.57
CA VAL A 28 -28.91 5.26 1.82
C VAL A 28 -29.18 5.25 0.33
N GLU A 29 -29.46 6.41 -0.24
CA GLU A 29 -29.17 6.65 -1.66
C GLU A 29 -27.82 7.39 -1.76
N ASN A 30 -26.75 6.72 -1.31
CA ASN A 30 -25.40 7.21 -1.57
C ASN A 30 -24.80 6.32 -2.66
N ALA A 31 -25.17 6.70 -3.88
CA ALA A 31 -24.55 6.45 -5.17
C ALA A 31 -23.85 5.10 -5.38
N GLU A 32 -24.34 4.39 -6.41
CA GLU A 32 -23.65 3.33 -7.12
C GLU A 32 -22.31 3.83 -7.69
N SER A 33 -21.30 3.97 -6.85
CA SER A 33 -19.92 4.07 -7.30
C SER A 33 -19.55 2.75 -7.97
N LYS A 34 -19.44 2.78 -9.30
CA LYS A 34 -18.89 1.66 -10.10
C LYS A 34 -17.46 1.26 -9.71
N ILE A 35 -16.80 1.99 -8.81
CA ILE A 35 -15.52 1.60 -8.24
C ILE A 35 -15.81 0.72 -7.03
N SER A 36 -16.06 -0.56 -7.32
CA SER A 36 -16.24 -1.57 -6.28
C SER A 36 -14.95 -1.68 -5.46
N SER A 37 -15.03 -1.22 -4.21
CA SER A 37 -13.95 -1.31 -3.23
C SER A 37 -13.62 -2.77 -2.83
N SER A 38 -14.34 -3.76 -3.36
CA SER A 38 -14.09 -5.18 -3.11
C SER A 38 -12.95 -5.77 -3.94
N ARG A 39 -12.39 -5.01 -4.91
CA ARG A 39 -11.32 -5.49 -5.81
C ARG A 39 -9.90 -5.18 -5.33
N TYR A 40 -9.70 -4.70 -4.10
CA TYR A 40 -8.33 -4.52 -3.60
C TYR A 40 -7.74 -5.86 -3.17
N SER A 41 -6.69 -6.31 -3.88
CA SER A 41 -5.82 -7.34 -3.34
C SER A 41 -5.10 -6.78 -2.10
N LYS A 42 -4.91 -7.60 -1.06
CA LYS A 42 -4.18 -7.20 0.16
C LYS A 42 -2.81 -6.63 -0.24
N GLY A 43 -2.61 -5.33 -0.04
CA GLY A 43 -1.31 -4.64 -0.22
C GLY A 43 -1.27 -3.55 -1.29
N GLN A 44 -2.28 -3.41 -2.15
CA GLN A 44 -2.34 -2.30 -3.11
C GLN A 44 -2.98 -1.06 -2.48
N ASN A 45 -2.32 0.10 -2.60
CA ASN A 45 -2.93 1.37 -2.20
C ASN A 45 -3.97 1.82 -3.24
N MET A 46 -4.85 2.73 -2.84
CA MET A 46 -5.95 3.24 -3.67
C MET A 46 -5.45 3.95 -4.96
N ILE A 47 -4.31 4.64 -4.89
CA ILE A 47 -3.73 5.34 -6.04
C ILE A 47 -3.34 4.34 -7.12
N ASP A 48 -2.63 3.27 -6.77
CA ASP A 48 -2.18 2.26 -7.73
C ASP A 48 -3.36 1.53 -8.39
N ALA A 49 -4.42 1.28 -7.64
CA ALA A 49 -5.63 0.65 -8.17
C ALA A 49 -6.39 1.56 -9.14
N ILE A 50 -6.62 2.83 -8.78
CA ILE A 50 -7.25 3.81 -9.68
C ILE A 50 -6.39 3.99 -10.93
N TYR A 51 -5.06 4.12 -10.75
CA TYR A 51 -4.13 4.28 -11.85
C TYR A 51 -4.16 3.07 -12.80
N TYR A 52 -4.16 1.84 -12.28
CA TYR A 52 -4.29 0.62 -13.08
C TYR A 52 -5.57 0.61 -13.92
N GLU A 53 -6.71 0.98 -13.31
CA GLU A 53 -7.98 1.07 -14.03
C GLU A 53 -7.98 2.18 -15.10
N LEU A 54 -7.28 3.29 -14.85
CA LEU A 54 -7.13 4.39 -15.82
C LEU A 54 -6.29 4.00 -17.03
N ILE A 55 -5.22 3.23 -16.83
CA ILE A 55 -4.30 2.86 -17.93
C ILE A 55 -4.68 1.58 -18.66
N LYS A 56 -5.62 0.77 -18.15
CA LYS A 56 -5.92 -0.58 -18.68
C LYS A 56 -6.21 -0.63 -20.18
N ASN A 57 -6.75 0.45 -20.75
CA ASN A 57 -7.11 0.57 -22.16
C ASN A 57 -6.14 1.50 -22.94
N ASP A 58 -5.12 2.05 -22.29
CA ASP A 58 -4.08 2.87 -22.91
C ASP A 58 -2.78 2.06 -23.03
N GLU A 59 -2.52 1.55 -24.23
CA GLU A 59 -1.38 0.67 -24.48
C GLU A 59 -0.03 1.40 -24.31
N ASN A 60 0.02 2.71 -24.57
CA ASN A 60 1.23 3.50 -24.38
C ASN A 60 1.56 3.61 -22.88
N LEU A 61 0.56 3.93 -22.06
CA LEU A 61 0.73 4.03 -20.61
C LEU A 61 1.00 2.68 -19.95
N LYS A 62 0.39 1.59 -20.42
CA LYS A 62 0.73 0.22 -19.97
C LYS A 62 2.17 -0.15 -20.28
N ASN A 63 2.65 0.18 -21.48
CA ASN A 63 4.03 -0.11 -21.83
C ASN A 63 5.01 0.75 -21.05
N LEU A 64 4.66 2.00 -20.73
CA LEU A 64 5.46 2.84 -19.85
C LEU A 64 5.51 2.28 -18.41
N ASP A 65 4.37 1.91 -17.83
CA ASP A 65 4.26 1.29 -16.50
C ASP A 65 5.13 0.02 -16.41
N LYS A 66 4.98 -0.91 -17.36
CA LYS A 66 5.79 -2.13 -17.44
C LYS A 66 7.28 -1.83 -17.50
N LYS A 67 7.70 -0.86 -18.33
CA LYS A 67 9.12 -0.48 -18.46
C LYS A 67 9.68 0.07 -17.16
N ILE A 68 8.92 0.91 -16.45
CA ILE A 68 9.36 1.50 -15.18
C ILE A 68 9.48 0.41 -14.10
N LEU A 69 8.48 -0.47 -13.97
CA LEU A 69 8.51 -1.57 -13.01
C LEU A 69 9.66 -2.55 -13.30
N LEU A 70 9.88 -2.87 -14.58
CA LEU A 70 10.98 -3.72 -15.02
C LEU A 70 12.34 -3.09 -14.66
N LEU A 71 12.54 -1.81 -14.98
CA LEU A 71 13.79 -1.11 -14.73
C LEU A 71 14.09 -0.99 -13.22
N GLN A 72 13.06 -0.80 -12.39
CA GLN A 72 13.23 -0.81 -10.93
C GLN A 72 13.72 -2.17 -10.42
N ARG A 73 13.10 -3.28 -10.88
CA ARG A 73 13.53 -4.64 -10.54
C ARG A 73 14.96 -4.91 -11.00
N GLU A 74 15.27 -4.63 -12.26
CA GLU A 74 16.60 -4.85 -12.83
C GLU A 74 17.67 -4.02 -12.12
N SER A 75 17.33 -2.81 -11.65
CA SER A 75 18.26 -1.98 -10.87
C SER A 75 18.62 -2.63 -9.52
N HIS A 76 17.66 -3.27 -8.84
CA HIS A 76 17.94 -4.05 -7.62
C HIS A 76 18.85 -5.25 -7.92
N GLU A 77 18.54 -6.02 -8.96
CA GLU A 77 19.34 -7.21 -9.33
C GLU A 77 20.78 -6.84 -9.67
N VAL A 78 20.97 -5.74 -10.40
CA VAL A 78 22.32 -5.23 -10.73
C VAL A 78 23.04 -4.79 -9.46
N GLU A 79 22.40 -4.00 -8.59
CA GLU A 79 23.00 -3.57 -7.32
C GLU A 79 23.45 -4.77 -6.46
N ASP A 80 22.59 -5.78 -6.28
CA ASP A 80 22.87 -6.96 -5.47
C ASP A 80 24.12 -7.73 -5.96
N ILE A 81 24.25 -7.91 -7.28
CA ILE A 81 25.40 -8.60 -7.89
C ILE A 81 26.69 -7.85 -7.57
N TYR A 82 26.68 -6.53 -7.72
CA TYR A 82 27.88 -5.74 -7.52
C TYR A 82 28.23 -5.55 -6.04
N GLU A 83 27.24 -5.47 -5.16
CA GLU A 83 27.44 -5.47 -3.71
C GLU A 83 28.09 -6.77 -3.24
N ASP A 84 27.66 -7.93 -3.75
CA ASP A 84 28.27 -9.23 -3.45
C ASP A 84 29.73 -9.30 -3.91
N ILE A 85 30.04 -8.83 -5.12
CA ILE A 85 31.41 -8.78 -5.64
C ILE A 85 32.30 -7.89 -4.76
N GLN A 86 31.83 -6.69 -4.38
CA GLN A 86 32.58 -5.82 -3.48
C GLN A 86 32.81 -6.45 -2.11
N LYS A 87 31.77 -7.07 -1.56
CA LYS A 87 31.83 -7.71 -0.25
C LYS A 87 32.90 -8.81 -0.25
N LYS A 88 32.87 -9.70 -1.24
CA LYS A 88 33.87 -10.77 -1.41
C LYS A 88 35.28 -10.23 -1.63
N SER A 89 35.43 -9.18 -2.44
CA SER A 89 36.71 -8.48 -2.66
C SER A 89 37.28 -7.96 -1.34
N SER A 90 36.45 -7.31 -0.51
CA SER A 90 36.84 -6.81 0.81
C SER A 90 37.18 -7.94 1.79
N GLU A 91 36.38 -9.01 1.82
CA GLU A 91 36.60 -10.19 2.68
C GLU A 91 37.95 -10.84 2.40
N TYR A 92 38.34 -11.02 1.12
CA TYR A 92 39.64 -11.56 0.76
C TYR A 92 40.81 -10.77 1.38
N TYR A 93 40.77 -9.43 1.28
CA TYR A 93 41.82 -8.60 1.86
C TYR A 93 41.83 -8.64 3.39
N ALA A 94 40.66 -8.67 4.02
CA ALA A 94 40.54 -8.79 5.47
C ALA A 94 41.13 -10.11 5.97
N ASP A 95 40.81 -11.23 5.32
CA ASP A 95 41.34 -12.55 5.66
C ASP A 95 42.86 -12.62 5.46
N ALA A 96 43.35 -12.12 4.32
CA ALA A 96 44.78 -12.09 4.03
C ALA A 96 45.56 -11.21 5.04
N GLU A 97 44.98 -10.09 5.46
CA GLU A 97 45.56 -9.21 6.47
C GLU A 97 45.63 -9.91 7.84
N ASN A 98 44.58 -10.64 8.22
CA ASN A 98 44.56 -11.43 9.46
C ASN A 98 45.64 -12.53 9.45
N VAL A 99 45.79 -13.24 8.34
CA VAL A 99 46.87 -14.23 8.18
C VAL A 99 48.24 -13.56 8.28
N ALA A 100 48.46 -12.44 7.58
CA ALA A 100 49.73 -11.70 7.64
C ALA A 100 50.06 -11.23 9.06
N LYS A 101 49.07 -10.78 9.83
CA LYS A 101 49.24 -10.37 11.24
C LYS A 101 49.68 -11.52 12.15
N SER A 102 49.32 -12.77 11.81
CA SER A 102 49.69 -13.95 12.59
C SER A 102 51.13 -14.44 12.37
N VAL A 103 51.81 -13.97 11.32
CA VAL A 103 53.20 -14.35 11.02
C VAL A 103 54.15 -13.92 12.15
N ASN A 104 55.01 -14.80 12.65
CA ASN A 104 55.92 -14.46 13.75
C ASN A 104 57.15 -13.66 13.31
N ASP A 105 57.63 -13.91 12.08
CA ASP A 105 58.73 -13.14 11.50
C ASP A 105 58.28 -11.68 11.27
N SER A 106 58.88 -10.76 12.02
CA SER A 106 58.51 -9.34 12.00
C SER A 106 58.84 -8.63 10.69
N VAL A 107 59.85 -9.08 9.96
CA VAL A 107 60.24 -8.51 8.66
C VAL A 107 59.26 -8.99 7.61
N LEU A 108 59.03 -10.30 7.53
CA LEU A 108 58.08 -10.90 6.61
C LEU A 108 56.65 -10.38 6.84
N LYS A 109 56.22 -10.23 8.10
CA LYS A 109 54.93 -9.61 8.44
C LYS A 109 54.78 -8.22 7.84
N LYS A 110 55.78 -7.36 8.04
CA LYS A 110 55.75 -5.98 7.53
C LYS A 110 55.70 -5.95 6.00
N GLU A 111 56.45 -6.83 5.34
CA GLU A 111 56.45 -6.96 3.89
C GLU A 111 55.07 -7.39 3.35
N LEU A 112 54.48 -8.44 3.94
CA LEU A 112 53.15 -8.92 3.56
C LEU A 112 52.07 -7.84 3.75
N LEU A 113 52.04 -7.16 4.90
CA LEU A 113 51.08 -6.09 5.16
C LEU A 113 51.24 -4.92 4.17
N LYS A 114 52.47 -4.56 3.81
CA LYS A 114 52.73 -3.51 2.81
C LYS A 114 52.25 -3.95 1.42
N LEU A 115 52.49 -5.20 1.03
CA LEU A 115 52.04 -5.77 -0.23
C LEU A 115 50.52 -5.77 -0.34
N LEU A 116 49.83 -6.25 0.71
CA LEU A 116 48.37 -6.28 0.78
C LEU A 116 47.76 -4.88 0.71
N LYS A 117 48.33 -3.92 1.45
CA LYS A 117 47.88 -2.52 1.41
C LYS A 117 48.01 -1.91 0.01
N ASN A 118 49.14 -2.14 -0.68
CA ASN A 118 49.35 -1.64 -2.04
C ASN A 118 48.37 -2.28 -3.03
N SER A 119 48.14 -3.60 -2.93
CA SER A 119 47.18 -4.30 -3.77
C SER A 119 45.75 -3.80 -3.55
N SER A 120 45.33 -3.68 -2.29
CA SER A 120 44.01 -3.18 -1.91
C SER A 120 43.76 -1.76 -2.41
N ASN A 121 44.73 -0.85 -2.26
CA ASN A 121 44.64 0.51 -2.80
C ASN A 121 44.49 0.54 -4.32
N ASN A 122 45.26 -0.28 -5.05
CA ASN A 122 45.14 -0.38 -6.50
C ASN A 122 43.77 -0.93 -6.91
N ASN A 123 43.27 -1.94 -6.19
CA ASN A 123 41.94 -2.48 -6.42
C ASN A 123 40.83 -1.45 -6.15
N PHE A 124 40.95 -0.67 -5.08
CA PHE A 124 40.03 0.43 -4.78
C PHE A 124 39.96 1.46 -5.92
N LEU A 125 41.08 1.77 -6.57
CA LEU A 125 41.08 2.67 -7.74
C LEU A 125 40.37 2.06 -8.96
N LYS A 126 40.55 0.75 -9.20
CA LYS A 126 39.86 0.03 -10.29
C LYS A 126 38.34 0.00 -10.08
N GLU A 127 37.93 -0.17 -8.84
CA GLU A 127 36.52 -0.21 -8.43
C GLU A 127 35.87 1.18 -8.35
N LYS A 128 36.64 2.28 -8.39
CA LYS A 128 36.10 3.65 -8.25
C LYS A 128 34.96 3.94 -9.24
N LYS A 129 35.20 3.67 -10.53
CA LYS A 129 34.20 3.90 -11.59
C LYS A 129 32.93 3.08 -11.36
N TYR A 130 33.09 1.86 -10.88
CA TYR A 130 31.99 0.96 -10.60
C TYR A 130 31.13 1.50 -9.43
N ARG A 131 31.74 1.99 -8.35
CA ARG A 131 31.03 2.63 -7.23
C ARG A 131 30.26 3.87 -7.65
N GLU A 132 30.88 4.70 -8.49
CA GLU A 132 30.23 5.89 -9.06
C GLU A 132 28.98 5.52 -9.88
N LEU A 133 29.09 4.49 -10.74
CA LEU A 133 27.94 4.00 -11.53
C LEU A 133 26.85 3.40 -10.65
N THR A 134 27.19 2.61 -9.64
CA THR A 134 26.21 2.02 -8.71
C THR A 134 25.45 3.09 -7.96
N LYS A 135 26.18 4.12 -7.47
CA LYS A 135 25.56 5.29 -6.86
C LYS A 135 24.61 5.99 -7.84
N GLN A 136 25.05 6.20 -9.09
CA GLN A 136 24.23 6.85 -10.09
C GLN A 136 22.98 6.03 -10.45
N ILE A 137 23.07 4.70 -10.51
CA ILE A 137 21.92 3.80 -10.71
C ILE A 137 20.90 3.98 -9.58
N ASN A 138 21.35 3.97 -8.33
CA ASN A 138 20.46 4.17 -7.17
C ASN A 138 19.81 5.56 -7.18
N ASP A 139 20.59 6.62 -7.44
CA ASP A 139 20.08 8.00 -7.51
C ASP A 139 19.04 8.13 -8.64
N ASN A 140 19.30 7.52 -9.80
CA ASN A 140 18.36 7.49 -10.93
C ASN A 140 17.09 6.69 -10.60
N ARG A 141 17.22 5.51 -9.98
CA ARG A 141 16.09 4.69 -9.55
C ARG A 141 15.17 5.46 -8.62
N GLN A 142 15.73 6.13 -7.62
CA GLN A 142 14.97 6.95 -6.67
C GLN A 142 14.27 8.11 -7.39
N THR A 143 14.98 8.78 -8.30
CA THR A 143 14.42 9.89 -9.10
C THR A 143 13.25 9.43 -9.97
N ILE A 144 13.41 8.30 -10.66
CA ILE A 144 12.34 7.67 -11.46
C ILE A 144 11.15 7.31 -10.57
N TYR A 145 11.37 6.68 -9.42
CA TYR A 145 10.31 6.34 -8.47
C TYR A 145 9.52 7.58 -8.01
N CYS A 146 10.22 8.67 -7.65
CA CYS A 146 9.59 9.92 -7.23
C CYS A 146 8.74 10.54 -8.36
N HIS A 147 9.31 10.68 -9.55
CA HIS A 147 8.57 11.25 -10.69
C HIS A 147 7.40 10.38 -11.11
N TYR A 148 7.56 9.07 -11.10
CA TYR A 148 6.49 8.16 -11.46
C TYR A 148 5.36 8.14 -10.42
N SER A 149 5.69 8.20 -9.14
CA SER A 149 4.71 8.35 -8.07
C SER A 149 3.93 9.66 -8.20
N ALA A 150 4.61 10.78 -8.47
CA ALA A 150 3.96 12.06 -8.73
C ALA A 150 3.07 12.01 -9.98
N PHE A 151 3.50 11.33 -11.04
CA PHE A 151 2.70 11.13 -12.25
C PHE A 151 1.42 10.33 -11.95
N LYS A 152 1.52 9.22 -11.20
CA LYS A 152 0.36 8.43 -10.78
C LYS A 152 -0.64 9.28 -10.00
N ILE A 153 -0.17 10.03 -8.99
CA ILE A 153 -1.02 10.94 -8.19
C ILE A 153 -1.75 11.94 -9.09
N LYS A 154 -1.02 12.63 -9.98
CA LYS A 154 -1.62 13.61 -10.91
C LYS A 154 -2.66 12.96 -11.84
N LYS A 155 -2.43 11.72 -12.27
CA LYS A 155 -3.37 11.00 -13.12
C LYS A 155 -4.61 10.51 -12.38
N THR A 156 -4.48 10.13 -11.12
CA THR A 156 -5.61 9.63 -10.31
C THR A 156 -6.44 10.73 -9.69
N LEU A 157 -5.87 11.93 -9.47
CA LEU A 157 -6.53 13.02 -8.77
C LEU A 157 -7.91 13.39 -9.36
N PRO A 158 -8.10 13.49 -10.69
CA PRO A 158 -9.42 13.81 -11.25
C PRO A 158 -10.49 12.77 -10.94
N GLU A 159 -10.15 11.48 -10.91
CA GLU A 159 -11.12 10.43 -10.56
C GLU A 159 -11.46 10.45 -9.06
N ILE A 160 -10.49 10.81 -8.21
CA ILE A 160 -10.73 11.03 -6.78
C ILE A 160 -11.69 12.20 -6.58
N GLU A 161 -11.43 13.33 -7.23
CA GLU A 161 -12.29 14.53 -7.17
C GLU A 161 -13.69 14.24 -7.73
N LYS A 162 -13.79 13.49 -8.83
CA LYS A 162 -15.07 13.05 -9.39
C LYS A 162 -15.86 12.21 -8.41
N TYR A 163 -15.22 11.28 -7.70
CA TYR A 163 -15.86 10.51 -6.64
C TYR A 163 -16.36 11.43 -5.52
N GLN A 164 -15.50 12.32 -5.02
CA GLN A 164 -15.85 13.25 -3.93
C GLN A 164 -17.01 14.18 -4.30
N ASN A 165 -16.99 14.74 -5.51
CA ASN A 165 -18.04 15.63 -6.01
C ASN A 165 -19.34 14.89 -6.31
N GLY A 166 -19.26 13.61 -6.72
CA GLY A 166 -20.43 12.75 -6.92
C GLY A 166 -21.05 12.22 -5.61
N HIS A 167 -20.31 12.28 -4.50
CA HIS A 167 -20.74 11.81 -3.17
C HIS A 167 -20.51 12.92 -2.13
N PRO A 168 -21.13 14.10 -2.29
CA PRO A 168 -20.92 15.19 -1.35
C PRO A 168 -21.39 14.77 0.04
N LEU A 169 -20.53 15.00 1.04
CA LEU A 169 -20.85 14.70 2.44
C LEU A 169 -21.84 15.76 2.97
N LYS A 170 -23.13 15.55 2.70
CA LYS A 170 -24.20 16.36 3.30
C LYS A 170 -24.32 16.02 4.78
N THR A 171 -24.30 17.03 5.65
CA THR A 171 -24.36 16.82 7.11
C THR A 171 -25.79 16.78 7.63
N ASP A 172 -26.78 17.26 6.86
CA ASP A 172 -28.17 17.38 7.30
C ASP A 172 -28.73 16.06 7.88
N SER A 173 -28.45 14.93 7.24
CA SER A 173 -28.89 13.61 7.72
C SER A 173 -28.21 13.21 9.04
N LEU A 174 -26.92 13.51 9.17
CA LEU A 174 -26.13 13.25 10.38
C LEU A 174 -26.60 14.16 11.53
N GLU A 175 -26.81 15.45 11.27
CA GLU A 175 -27.32 16.42 12.25
C GLU A 175 -28.71 16.05 12.73
N ASN A 176 -29.60 15.68 11.81
CA ASN A 176 -30.92 15.17 12.14
C ASN A 176 -30.85 13.91 13.01
N PHE A 177 -29.92 13.01 12.71
CA PHE A 177 -29.73 11.79 13.49
C PHE A 177 -29.15 12.09 14.89
N VAL A 178 -28.19 13.01 15.01
CA VAL A 178 -27.66 13.49 16.29
C VAL A 178 -28.77 14.15 17.12
N ASN A 179 -29.63 14.94 16.50
CA ASN A 179 -30.78 15.57 17.18
C ASN A 179 -31.78 14.54 17.71
N LYS A 180 -32.04 13.46 16.96
CA LYS A 180 -32.86 12.33 17.43
C LYS A 180 -32.23 11.68 18.67
N GLN A 181 -30.91 11.43 18.65
CA GLN A 181 -30.18 10.87 19.78
C GLN A 181 -30.23 11.79 21.01
N ASN A 182 -30.01 13.10 20.83
CA ASN A 182 -30.03 14.09 21.92
C ASN A 182 -31.41 14.17 22.58
N LYS A 183 -32.49 14.11 21.80
CA LYS A 183 -33.86 14.05 22.34
C LYS A 183 -34.09 12.80 23.18
N LEU A 184 -33.61 11.65 22.73
CA LEU A 184 -33.72 10.40 23.50
C LEU A 184 -32.91 10.46 24.80
N LEU A 185 -31.66 10.92 24.72
CA LEU A 185 -30.80 11.07 25.90
C LEU A 185 -31.42 12.02 26.94
N SER A 186 -32.02 13.12 26.50
CA SER A 186 -32.74 14.04 27.39
C SER A 186 -33.91 13.34 28.10
N LYS A 187 -34.72 12.55 27.37
CA LYS A 187 -35.79 11.76 27.98
C LYS A 187 -35.26 10.78 29.02
N LEU A 188 -34.21 10.02 28.69
CA LEU A 188 -33.62 9.02 29.58
C LEU A 188 -33.02 9.64 30.85
N LYS A 189 -32.34 10.80 30.74
CA LYS A 189 -31.78 11.52 31.90
C LYS A 189 -32.85 12.06 32.85
N ASN A 190 -34.06 12.29 32.35
CA ASN A 190 -35.19 12.82 33.11
C ASN A 190 -36.10 11.71 33.68
N LEU A 191 -35.80 10.44 33.42
CA LEU A 191 -36.45 9.32 34.10
C LEU A 191 -35.91 9.24 35.53
N LYS A 192 -36.76 9.63 36.49
CA LYS A 192 -36.55 9.37 37.93
C LYS A 192 -36.98 7.96 38.29
#